data_AF-A0A1W2C6Y0-F1
#
_entry.id   AF-A0A1W2C6Y0-F1
#
_cell.length_a   1.000
_cell.length_b   1.000
_cell.length_c   1.000
_cell.angle_alpha   90.00
_cell.angle_beta   90.00
_cell.angle_gamma   90.00
#
_symmetry.space_group_name_H-M   'P 1'
#
loop_
_entity.id
_entity.type
_entity.pdbx_description
1 polymer ?
#
loop_
_entity_poly.entity_id
_entity_poly.type
_entity_poly.pdbx_seq_one_letter_code
_entity_poly.pdbx_strand_id
1 'polypeptide(L)'
;MMILWHFPHTVNRSFKPAYDNIQWINNEADFEKWCKGNTGYPLVDAGMRQLNETGYMHNRVRMVVASFLTKHLLIDWRWGEAYFAEKLLDYEQASNIGGWQWACGCGNDAAPYFRVFNPELQAKKFDPKNKYIHYWVPELKQQKHVKPIVEHAFARERVLKVFKTALAQ
;
A
#
# COMPACT_ATOMS: atom_id res chain seq x y z
N MET A 1 -2.59 20.06 4.40
CA MET A 1 -1.73 21.23 4.11
C MET A 1 -0.70 21.56 5.19
N MET A 2 -0.99 21.57 6.50
CA MET A 2 -0.01 22.01 7.53
C MET A 2 1.32 21.23 7.56
N ILE A 3 1.29 19.89 7.44
CA ILE A 3 2.53 19.08 7.49
C ILE A 3 3.46 19.42 6.33
N LEU A 4 2.96 19.41 5.10
CA LEU A 4 3.78 19.69 3.92
C LEU A 4 4.39 21.10 3.96
N TRP A 5 3.61 22.08 4.45
CA TRP A 5 4.08 23.45 4.62
C TRP A 5 5.26 23.56 5.61
N HIS A 6 5.11 22.96 6.80
CA HIS A 6 6.15 23.02 7.84
C HIS A 6 7.33 22.08 7.58
N PHE A 7 7.12 21.02 6.79
CA PHE A 7 8.10 19.97 6.52
C PHE A 7 8.18 19.69 5.00
N PRO A 8 8.63 20.65 4.17
CA PRO A 8 8.61 20.52 2.71
C PRO A 8 9.51 19.41 2.17
N HIS A 9 10.51 18.98 2.95
CA HIS A 9 11.34 17.82 2.59
C HIS A 9 10.53 16.52 2.49
N THR A 10 9.34 16.45 3.11
CA THR A 10 8.49 15.24 3.11
C THR A 10 7.97 14.83 1.73
N VAL A 11 8.08 15.72 0.74
CA VAL A 11 7.81 15.38 -0.67
C VAL A 11 8.68 14.23 -1.14
N ASN A 12 9.96 14.24 -0.76
CA ASN A 12 10.95 13.28 -1.26
C ASN A 12 11.57 12.43 -0.13
N ARG A 13 11.32 12.77 1.14
CA ARG A 13 11.91 12.13 2.31
C ARG A 13 10.85 11.71 3.31
N SER A 14 11.20 10.72 4.12
CA SER A 14 10.33 10.29 5.22
C SER A 14 10.21 11.40 6.26
N PHE A 15 9.01 11.62 6.80
CA PHE A 15 8.82 12.56 7.92
C PHE A 15 9.66 12.16 9.13
N LYS A 16 9.77 10.85 9.40
CA LYS A 16 10.71 10.27 10.37
C LYS A 16 12.02 9.91 9.65
N PRO A 17 13.13 10.66 9.85
CA PRO A 17 14.35 10.49 9.04
C PRO A 17 14.97 9.09 9.09
N ALA A 18 14.87 8.37 10.22
CA ALA A 18 15.37 7.01 10.36
C ALA A 18 14.76 6.02 9.34
N TYR A 19 13.55 6.30 8.83
CA TYR A 19 12.90 5.45 7.82
C TYR A 19 13.54 5.60 6.43
N ASP A 20 14.31 6.65 6.17
CA ASP A 20 15.06 6.76 4.91
C ASP A 20 16.22 5.73 4.84
N ASN A 21 16.59 5.09 5.96
CA ASN A 21 17.57 4.00 6.00
C ASN A 21 17.00 2.63 5.60
N ILE A 22 15.68 2.52 5.36
CA ILE A 22 15.04 1.26 4.99
C ILE A 22 15.59 0.77 3.65
N GLN A 23 16.08 -0.46 3.64
CA GLN A 23 16.56 -1.14 2.44
C GLN A 23 15.37 -1.78 1.72
N TRP A 24 14.83 -1.06 0.74
CA TRP A 24 13.71 -1.51 -0.10
C TRP A 24 14.15 -2.60 -1.09
N ILE A 25 13.26 -3.54 -1.39
CA ILE A 25 13.50 -4.56 -2.43
C ILE A 25 13.32 -3.95 -3.82
N ASN A 26 12.29 -3.11 -3.99
CA ASN A 26 11.98 -2.43 -5.26
C ASN A 26 11.96 -3.37 -6.48
N ASN A 27 11.33 -4.55 -6.31
CA ASN A 27 11.15 -5.49 -7.42
C ASN A 27 10.12 -4.93 -8.41
N GLU A 28 10.56 -4.56 -9.60
CA GLU A 28 9.72 -3.95 -10.64
C GLU A 28 8.60 -4.89 -11.12
N ALA A 29 8.84 -6.20 -11.18
CA ALA A 29 7.81 -7.16 -11.61
C ALA A 29 6.68 -7.28 -10.58
N ASP A 30 7.00 -7.22 -9.29
CA ASP A 30 5.99 -7.19 -8.22
C ASP A 30 5.27 -5.84 -8.17
N PHE A 31 5.97 -4.73 -8.44
CA PHE A 31 5.35 -3.42 -8.61
C PHE A 31 4.35 -3.41 -9.75
N GLU A 32 4.72 -3.95 -10.92
CA GLU A 32 3.83 -4.00 -12.08
C GLU A 32 2.58 -4.84 -11.80
N LYS A 33 2.72 -5.98 -11.12
CA LYS A 33 1.57 -6.78 -10.67
C LYS A 33 0.68 -6.03 -9.69
N TRP A 34 1.27 -5.24 -8.78
CA TRP A 34 0.51 -4.37 -7.90
C TRP A 34 -0.25 -3.28 -8.67
N CYS A 35 0.42 -2.56 -9.57
CA CYS A 35 -0.20 -1.53 -10.43
C CYS A 35 -1.39 -2.09 -11.21
N LYS A 36 -1.25 -3.29 -11.77
CA LYS A 36 -2.30 -3.96 -12.57
C LYS A 36 -3.39 -4.65 -11.75
N GLY A 37 -3.23 -4.78 -10.42
CA GLY A 37 -4.15 -5.53 -9.57
C GLY A 37 -4.16 -7.02 -9.86
N ASN A 38 -2.97 -7.64 -9.92
CA ASN A 38 -2.72 -9.07 -10.12
C ASN A 38 -1.79 -9.64 -9.03
N THR A 39 -2.02 -9.24 -7.78
CA THR A 39 -1.22 -9.63 -6.61
C THR A 39 -1.64 -10.97 -6.02
N GLY A 40 -2.84 -11.46 -6.35
CA GLY A 40 -3.43 -12.65 -5.75
C GLY A 40 -4.10 -12.37 -4.40
N TYR A 41 -4.20 -11.10 -3.99
CA TYR A 41 -4.95 -10.65 -2.83
C TYR A 41 -6.20 -9.90 -3.29
N PRO A 42 -7.41 -10.50 -3.20
CA PRO A 42 -8.60 -9.98 -3.88
C PRO A 42 -8.97 -8.54 -3.51
N LEU A 43 -8.78 -8.13 -2.25
CA LEU A 43 -9.06 -6.75 -1.83
C LEU A 43 -8.06 -5.74 -2.42
N VAL A 44 -6.79 -6.14 -2.55
CA VAL A 44 -5.75 -5.30 -3.14
C VAL A 44 -6.02 -5.17 -4.64
N ASP A 45 -6.26 -6.30 -5.29
CA ASP A 45 -6.53 -6.37 -6.73
C ASP A 45 -7.79 -5.59 -7.11
N ALA A 46 -8.86 -5.72 -6.33
CA ALA A 46 -10.07 -4.91 -6.48
C ALA A 46 -9.79 -3.41 -6.34
N GLY A 47 -8.97 -3.01 -5.37
CA GLY A 47 -8.51 -1.63 -5.20
C GLY A 47 -7.82 -1.08 -6.43
N MET A 48 -6.76 -1.76 -6.85
CA MET A 48 -5.93 -1.29 -7.96
C MET A 48 -6.70 -1.26 -9.29
N ARG A 49 -7.60 -2.22 -9.52
CA ARG A 49 -8.50 -2.22 -10.68
C ARG A 49 -9.53 -1.08 -10.61
N GLN A 50 -10.13 -0.81 -9.44
CA GLN A 50 -11.00 0.35 -9.26
C GLN A 50 -10.27 1.65 -9.65
N LEU A 51 -9.06 1.84 -9.13
CA LEU A 51 -8.24 3.02 -9.39
C LEU A 51 -7.97 3.18 -10.89
N ASN A 52 -7.54 2.12 -11.56
CA ASN A 52 -7.17 2.18 -12.96
C ASN A 52 -8.37 2.46 -13.88
N GLU A 53 -9.55 1.95 -13.53
CA GLU A 53 -10.76 2.11 -14.35
C GLU A 53 -11.44 3.47 -14.11
N THR A 54 -11.44 3.96 -12.87
CA THR A 54 -12.29 5.10 -12.48
C THR A 54 -11.51 6.35 -12.08
N GLY A 55 -10.23 6.22 -11.77
CA GLY A 55 -9.44 7.29 -11.16
C GLY A 55 -9.83 7.62 -9.71
N TYR A 56 -10.64 6.77 -9.07
CA TYR A 56 -11.02 6.89 -7.66
C TYR A 56 -10.72 5.60 -6.91
N MET A 57 -10.48 5.70 -5.60
CA MET A 57 -10.38 4.54 -4.73
C MET A 57 -10.89 4.87 -3.34
N HIS A 58 -11.73 4.02 -2.75
CA HIS A 58 -12.22 4.25 -1.39
C HIS A 58 -11.05 4.33 -0.38
N ASN A 59 -11.07 5.28 0.55
CA ASN A 59 -9.95 5.56 1.47
C ASN A 59 -9.46 4.31 2.24
N ARG A 60 -10.38 3.47 2.73
CA ARG A 60 -10.01 2.20 3.39
C ARG A 60 -9.16 1.31 2.48
N VAL A 61 -9.49 1.25 1.19
CA VAL A 61 -8.77 0.44 0.21
C VAL A 61 -7.43 1.08 -0.12
N ARG A 62 -7.35 2.43 -0.23
CA ARG A 62 -6.08 3.16 -0.35
C ARG A 62 -5.10 2.77 0.76
N MET A 63 -5.56 2.74 2.01
CA MET A 63 -4.74 2.31 3.16
C MET A 63 -4.24 0.86 3.02
N VAL A 64 -5.08 -0.05 2.51
CA VAL A 64 -4.73 -1.46 2.36
C VAL A 64 -3.71 -1.66 1.24
N VAL A 65 -3.93 -1.07 0.06
CA VAL A 65 -3.02 -1.23 -1.08
C VAL A 65 -1.68 -0.54 -0.83
N ALA A 66 -1.67 0.62 -0.16
CA ALA A 66 -0.45 1.32 0.23
C ALA A 66 0.34 0.53 1.28
N SER A 67 -0.34 -0.05 2.28
CA SER A 67 0.31 -0.95 3.24
C SER A 67 0.83 -2.22 2.57
N PHE A 68 0.14 -2.73 1.55
CA PHE A 68 0.57 -3.93 0.84
C PHE A 68 1.86 -3.66 0.06
N LEU A 69 1.92 -2.56 -0.69
CA LEU A 69 3.13 -2.16 -1.40
C LEU A 69 4.32 -1.99 -0.44
N THR A 70 4.13 -1.22 0.62
CA THR A 70 5.24 -0.83 1.52
C THR A 70 5.64 -1.93 2.49
N LYS A 71 4.71 -2.80 2.91
CA LYS A 71 4.99 -3.84 3.92
C LYS A 71 5.02 -5.25 3.37
N HIS A 72 4.13 -5.60 2.44
CA HIS A 72 4.14 -6.95 1.87
C HIS A 72 5.20 -7.09 0.80
N LEU A 73 5.24 -6.14 -0.15
CA LEU A 73 6.21 -6.17 -1.25
C LEU A 73 7.55 -5.53 -0.88
N LEU A 74 7.57 -4.73 0.20
CA LEU A 74 8.75 -4.00 0.65
C LEU A 74 9.31 -3.11 -0.47
N ILE A 75 8.40 -2.40 -1.14
CA ILE A 75 8.70 -1.44 -2.20
C ILE A 75 8.54 -0.03 -1.63
N ASP A 76 9.42 0.87 -2.06
CA ASP A 76 9.44 2.26 -1.62
C ASP A 76 8.07 2.92 -1.84
N TRP A 77 7.57 3.58 -0.79
CA TRP A 77 6.29 4.28 -0.82
C TRP A 77 6.22 5.36 -1.90
N ARG A 78 7.37 5.92 -2.29
CA ARG A 78 7.46 6.94 -3.35
C ARG A 78 7.01 6.41 -4.71
N TRP A 79 7.21 5.12 -4.99
CA TRP A 79 6.75 4.50 -6.24
C TRP A 79 5.22 4.44 -6.27
N GLY A 80 4.61 4.09 -5.14
CA GLY A 80 3.16 4.10 -4.99
C GLY A 80 2.56 5.49 -5.00
N GLU A 81 3.24 6.47 -4.37
CA GLU A 81 2.85 7.88 -4.37
C GLU A 81 2.76 8.42 -5.79
N ALA A 82 3.82 8.21 -6.59
CA ALA A 82 3.88 8.63 -7.98
C ALA A 82 2.79 7.95 -8.83
N TYR A 83 2.59 6.65 -8.66
CA TYR A 83 1.52 5.92 -9.37
C TYR A 83 0.13 6.47 -9.02
N PHE A 84 -0.10 6.80 -7.75
CA PHE A 84 -1.35 7.42 -7.31
C PHE A 84 -1.52 8.83 -7.88
N ALA A 85 -0.44 9.60 -8.00
CA ALA A 85 -0.45 10.92 -8.62
C ALA A 85 -0.87 10.88 -10.10
N GLU A 86 -0.48 9.83 -10.83
CA GLU A 86 -0.87 9.64 -12.23
C GLU A 86 -2.32 9.19 -12.42
N LYS A 87 -2.92 8.54 -11.41
CA LYS A 87 -4.22 7.86 -11.57
C LYS A 87 -5.36 8.55 -10.84
N LEU A 88 -5.12 9.19 -9.71
CA LEU A 88 -6.17 9.75 -8.88
C LEU A 88 -6.69 11.06 -9.45
N LEU A 89 -7.99 11.11 -9.76
CA LEU A 89 -8.69 12.34 -10.14
C LEU A 89 -8.83 13.31 -8.96
N ASP A 90 -8.79 12.79 -7.74
CA ASP A 90 -8.80 13.56 -6.50
C ASP A 90 -7.40 13.75 -5.90
N TYR A 91 -6.34 13.65 -6.71
CA TYR A 91 -4.98 13.83 -6.23
C TYR A 91 -4.80 15.23 -5.62
N GLU A 92 -4.33 15.25 -4.38
CA GLU A 92 -3.81 16.42 -3.71
C GLU A 92 -2.52 16.02 -3.00
N GLN A 93 -1.43 16.70 -3.32
CA GLN A 93 -0.06 16.30 -2.96
C GLN A 93 0.10 16.09 -1.45
N ALA A 94 -0.34 17.04 -0.63
CA ALA A 94 -0.14 16.95 0.82
C ALA A 94 -0.89 15.75 1.43
N SER A 95 -2.11 15.51 0.96
CA SER A 95 -2.95 14.40 1.41
C SER A 95 -2.43 13.05 0.92
N ASN A 96 -1.95 12.96 -0.33
CA ASN A 96 -1.41 11.72 -0.88
C ASN A 96 -0.11 11.31 -0.17
N ILE A 97 0.86 12.23 -0.08
CA ILE A 97 2.12 11.98 0.63
C ILE A 97 1.84 11.59 2.09
N GLY A 98 0.98 12.35 2.78
CA GLY A 98 0.61 12.04 4.16
C GLY A 98 0.01 10.64 4.31
N GLY A 99 -0.88 10.23 3.41
CA GLY A 99 -1.46 8.88 3.39
C GLY A 99 -0.44 7.77 3.15
N TRP A 100 0.48 7.96 2.20
CA TRP A 100 1.56 7.01 1.92
C TRP A 100 2.53 6.87 3.10
N GLN A 101 2.93 7.98 3.69
CA GLN A 101 3.81 7.96 4.86
C GLN A 101 3.11 7.36 6.09
N TRP A 102 1.80 7.61 6.25
CA TRP A 102 1.00 6.98 7.29
C TRP A 102 0.95 5.45 7.12
N ALA A 103 0.70 4.98 5.89
CA ALA A 103 0.65 3.54 5.58
C ALA A 103 2.02 2.86 5.77
N CYS A 104 3.10 3.53 5.38
CA CYS A 104 4.48 3.07 5.56
C CYS A 104 4.92 3.05 7.04
N GLY A 105 4.30 3.85 7.91
CA GLY A 105 4.72 4.01 9.31
C GLY A 105 5.71 5.16 9.54
N CYS A 106 6.16 5.84 8.48
CA CYS A 106 7.16 6.90 8.53
C CYS A 106 6.56 8.31 8.71
N GLY A 107 5.23 8.45 8.68
CA GLY A 107 4.52 9.71 8.87
C GLY A 107 4.42 10.20 10.31
N ASN A 108 4.01 11.46 10.49
CA ASN A 108 3.87 12.16 11.77
C ASN A 108 3.05 11.39 12.82
N ASP A 109 1.83 10.99 12.47
CA ASP A 109 0.87 10.25 13.32
C ASP A 109 0.72 8.79 12.86
N ALA A 110 1.72 8.27 12.15
CA ALA A 110 1.64 6.98 11.51
C ALA A 110 1.53 5.84 12.52
N ALA A 111 0.69 4.85 12.18
CA ALA A 111 0.62 3.62 12.95
C ALA A 111 2.01 2.96 13.02
N PRO A 112 2.39 2.33 14.15
CA PRO A 112 3.70 1.70 14.27
C PRO A 112 3.98 0.72 13.15
N TYR A 113 5.25 0.63 12.71
CA TYR A 113 5.61 -0.17 11.53
C TYR A 113 5.18 -1.63 11.66
N PHE A 114 5.21 -2.19 12.88
CA PHE A 114 4.82 -3.56 13.19
C PHE A 114 3.33 -3.86 13.00
N ARG A 115 2.49 -2.84 12.79
CA ARG A 115 1.10 -3.01 12.37
C ARG A 115 1.04 -3.31 10.88
N VAL A 116 1.17 -4.59 10.53
CA VAL A 116 1.02 -5.09 9.15
C VAL A 116 -0.43 -5.54 8.96
N PHE A 117 -1.15 -4.96 7.99
CA PHE A 117 -2.53 -5.40 7.72
C PHE A 117 -2.54 -6.79 7.10
N ASN A 118 -3.39 -7.68 7.59
CA ASN A 118 -3.72 -8.89 6.85
C ASN A 118 -4.84 -8.54 5.84
N PRO A 119 -4.59 -8.56 4.52
CA PRO A 119 -5.58 -8.12 3.53
C PRO A 119 -6.86 -8.96 3.57
N GLU A 120 -6.78 -10.25 3.88
CA GLU A 120 -7.97 -11.12 4.02
C GLU A 120 -8.82 -10.73 5.23
N LEU A 121 -8.19 -10.42 6.37
CA LEU A 121 -8.92 -9.93 7.54
C LEU A 121 -9.53 -8.54 7.29
N GLN A 122 -8.85 -7.68 6.51
CA GLN A 122 -9.44 -6.41 6.09
C GLN A 122 -10.65 -6.64 5.18
N ALA A 123 -10.57 -7.58 4.23
CA ALA A 123 -11.69 -7.94 3.37
C ALA A 123 -12.89 -8.43 4.18
N LYS A 124 -12.68 -9.42 5.07
CA LYS A 124 -13.75 -9.94 5.94
C LYS A 124 -14.42 -8.86 6.79
N LYS A 125 -13.66 -7.87 7.24
CA LYS A 125 -14.17 -6.79 8.09
C LYS A 125 -14.93 -5.71 7.32
N PHE A 126 -14.41 -5.28 6.16
CA PHE A 126 -14.91 -4.10 5.44
C PHE A 126 -15.71 -4.43 4.18
N ASP A 127 -15.64 -5.66 3.70
CA ASP A 127 -16.48 -6.21 2.62
C ASP A 127 -16.97 -7.63 2.98
N PRO A 128 -17.76 -7.78 4.06
CA PRO A 128 -18.14 -9.11 4.59
C PRO A 128 -18.96 -9.97 3.61
N LYS A 129 -19.55 -9.35 2.59
CA LYS A 129 -20.33 -10.02 1.53
C LYS A 129 -19.56 -10.13 0.21
N ASN A 130 -18.28 -9.77 0.18
CA ASN A 130 -17.43 -9.70 -1.01
C ASN A 130 -18.06 -8.91 -2.17
N LYS A 131 -18.93 -7.93 -1.90
CA LYS A 131 -19.64 -7.18 -2.95
C LYS A 131 -18.67 -6.33 -3.76
N TYR A 132 -17.76 -5.64 -3.06
CA TYR A 132 -16.75 -4.80 -3.69
C TYR A 132 -15.74 -5.66 -4.45
N ILE A 133 -15.25 -6.73 -3.82
CA ILE A 133 -14.29 -7.64 -4.44
C ILE A 133 -14.87 -8.32 -5.68
N HIS A 134 -16.11 -8.84 -5.61
CA HIS A 134 -16.74 -9.51 -6.74
C HIS A 134 -17.08 -8.59 -7.91
N TYR A 135 -17.21 -7.28 -7.67
CA TYR A 135 -17.43 -6.30 -8.72
C TYR A 135 -16.15 -6.07 -9.52
N TRP A 136 -15.02 -5.83 -8.84
CA TRP A 136 -13.73 -5.50 -9.47
C TRP A 136 -12.88 -6.72 -9.85
N VAL A 137 -13.13 -7.88 -9.24
CA VAL A 137 -12.45 -9.15 -9.49
C VAL A 137 -13.49 -10.25 -9.77
N PRO A 138 -14.25 -10.15 -10.88
CA PRO A 138 -15.33 -11.08 -11.19
C PRO A 138 -14.84 -12.52 -11.39
N GLU A 139 -13.60 -12.73 -11.82
CA GLU A 139 -13.01 -14.06 -12.00
C GLU A 139 -12.85 -14.84 -10.68
N LEU A 140 -12.88 -14.16 -9.53
CA LEU A 140 -12.88 -14.82 -8.22
C LEU A 140 -14.10 -15.74 -8.05
N LYS A 141 -15.25 -15.38 -8.64
CA LYS A 141 -16.46 -16.22 -8.63
C LYS A 141 -16.25 -17.56 -9.34
N GLN A 142 -15.29 -17.62 -10.25
CA GLN A 142 -14.93 -18.82 -11.01
C GLN A 142 -13.80 -19.61 -10.35
N GLN A 143 -13.31 -19.19 -9.17
CA GLN A 143 -12.12 -19.76 -8.51
C GLN A 143 -10.85 -19.70 -9.38
N LYS A 144 -10.78 -18.78 -10.36
CA LYS A 144 -9.66 -18.63 -11.30
C LYS A 144 -8.69 -17.51 -10.92
N HIS A 145 -8.63 -17.14 -9.65
CA HIS A 145 -7.78 -16.03 -9.21
C HIS A 145 -6.31 -16.44 -9.15
N VAL A 146 -5.42 -15.49 -9.45
CA VAL A 146 -3.98 -15.73 -9.45
C VAL A 146 -3.49 -16.08 -8.05
N LYS A 147 -2.42 -16.88 -7.97
CA LYS A 147 -1.80 -17.21 -6.68
C LYS A 147 -1.18 -15.95 -6.06
N PRO A 148 -1.20 -15.81 -4.72
CA PRO A 148 -0.50 -14.73 -4.04
C PRO A 148 0.96 -14.62 -4.48
N ILE A 149 1.38 -13.40 -4.85
CA ILE A 149 2.77 -13.13 -5.26
C ILE A 149 3.74 -13.20 -4.08
N VAL A 150 3.23 -13.08 -2.86
CA VAL A 150 3.95 -13.27 -1.60
C VAL A 150 3.01 -13.78 -0.52
N GLU A 151 3.48 -14.74 0.29
CA GLU A 151 2.72 -15.25 1.44
C GLU A 151 2.70 -14.24 2.59
N HIS A 152 1.53 -14.04 3.22
CA HIS A 152 1.36 -13.01 4.24
C HIS A 152 2.29 -13.20 5.45
N ALA A 153 2.42 -14.43 5.95
CA ALA A 153 3.25 -14.74 7.13
C ALA A 153 4.72 -14.38 6.86
N PHE A 154 5.25 -14.83 5.73
CA PHE A 154 6.61 -14.52 5.28
C PHE A 154 6.82 -13.01 5.11
N ALA A 155 5.89 -12.34 4.43
CA ALA A 155 5.98 -10.90 4.19
C ALA A 155 5.99 -10.10 5.51
N ARG A 156 5.15 -10.50 6.46
CA ARG A 156 5.08 -9.90 7.80
C ARG A 156 6.39 -10.08 8.58
N GLU A 157 6.98 -11.27 8.58
CA GLU A 157 8.27 -11.48 9.25
C GLU A 157 9.39 -10.67 8.61
N ARG A 158 9.42 -10.63 7.27
CA ARG A 158 10.41 -9.86 6.50
C ARG A 158 10.37 -8.37 6.85
N VAL A 159 9.19 -7.74 6.80
CA VAL A 159 9.08 -6.30 7.08
C VAL A 159 9.45 -5.97 8.53
N LEU A 160 9.07 -6.83 9.49
CA LEU A 160 9.44 -6.63 10.90
C LEU A 160 10.96 -6.66 11.09
N LYS A 161 11.64 -7.61 10.44
CA LYS A 161 13.11 -7.72 10.49
C LYS A 161 13.77 -6.49 9.85
N VAL A 162 13.38 -6.15 8.63
CA VAL A 162 14.00 -5.04 7.86
C VAL A 162 13.83 -3.70 8.58
N PHE A 163 12.61 -3.39 9.03
CA PHE A 163 12.35 -2.12 9.70
C PHE A 163 13.04 -2.07 11.06
N LYS A 164 13.07 -3.18 11.82
CA LYS A 164 13.80 -3.21 13.09
C LYS A 164 15.30 -2.92 12.88
N THR A 165 15.91 -3.50 11.85
CA THR A 165 17.32 -3.26 11.54
C THR A 165 17.57 -1.81 11.11
N ALA A 166 16.75 -1.27 10.22
CA ALA A 166 16.91 0.09 9.71
C ALA A 166 16.71 1.17 10.80
N LEU A 167 15.78 0.94 11.73
CA LEU A 167 15.45 1.89 12.80
C LEU A 167 16.34 1.76 14.05
N ALA A 168 17.26 0.80 14.06
CA ALA A 168 18.27 0.64 15.12
C ALA A 168 19.60 1.35 14.80
N GLN A 169 19.71 1.93 13.60
CA GLN A 169 20.84 2.76 13.16
C GLN A 169 20.59 4.22 13.53
#